data_AF-A0A3A0CB50-F1
#
_entry.id   AF-A0A3A0CB50-F1
#
_cell.length_a   1.000
_cell.length_b   1.000
_cell.length_c   1.000
_cell.angle_alpha   90.00
_cell.angle_beta   90.00
_cell.angle_gamma   90.00
#
_symmetry.space_group_name_H-M   'P 1'
#
loop_
_entity.id
_entity.type
_entity.pdbx_description
1 polymer ?
#
loop_
_entity_poly.entity_id
_entity_poly.type
_entity_poly.pdbx_seq_one_letter_code
_entity_poly.pdbx_strand_id
1 'polypeptide(L)'
;MDEHAHEEAAMPYAPSERDVPQSTIERVLETNRRRLMSIAGVEMVGIGQGLLGDPVIVIGVHDATVTKQLPTTIEGVKVQVEVTGPIDALTRSSGPQSRP
;
A
#
# COMPACT_ATOMS: atom_id res chain seq x y z
N MET A 1 35.84 39.70 -4.78
CA MET A 1 35.53 38.60 -5.70
C MET A 1 34.99 37.46 -4.86
N ASP A 2 33.73 37.64 -4.42
CA ASP A 2 32.51 37.00 -4.98
C ASP A 2 32.26 35.70 -4.18
N GLU A 3 31.47 35.78 -3.11
CA GLU A 3 30.06 35.32 -3.11
C GLU A 3 29.90 33.89 -3.64
N HIS A 4 29.92 32.94 -2.71
CA HIS A 4 29.11 31.73 -2.82
C HIS A 4 28.18 31.67 -1.61
N ALA A 5 27.12 32.47 -1.69
CA ALA A 5 25.86 32.09 -1.10
C ALA A 5 25.46 30.74 -1.71
N HIS A 6 25.29 29.72 -0.87
CA HIS A 6 24.43 28.61 -1.23
C HIS A 6 23.41 28.44 -0.12
N GLU A 7 22.18 28.79 -0.50
CA GLU A 7 20.98 28.85 0.30
C GLU A 7 20.70 27.58 1.11
N GLU A 8 20.11 27.84 2.28
CA GLU A 8 19.33 26.89 3.06
C GLU A 8 18.17 26.34 2.21
N ALA A 9 18.27 25.09 1.74
CA ALA A 9 17.13 24.34 1.23
C ALA A 9 17.40 22.83 1.23
N ALA A 10 17.78 22.26 2.38
CA ALA A 10 17.38 20.88 2.66
C ALA A 10 15.87 20.93 2.86
N MET A 11 15.11 20.86 1.76
CA MET A 11 13.66 20.75 1.78
C MET A 11 13.31 19.70 2.84
N PRO A 12 12.52 20.03 3.90
CA PRO A 12 11.88 18.98 4.65
C PRO A 12 11.12 18.18 3.60
N TYR A 13 11.40 16.88 3.51
CA TYR A 13 10.61 15.98 2.69
C TYR A 13 9.21 15.99 3.32
N ALA A 14 8.40 16.96 2.91
CA ALA A 14 6.98 16.99 3.11
C ALA A 14 6.44 16.24 1.90
N PRO A 15 6.04 14.96 2.03
CA PRO A 15 5.34 14.27 0.97
C PRO A 15 4.02 15.03 0.75
N SER A 16 4.07 16.03 -0.12
CA SER A 16 2.88 16.61 -0.70
C SER A 16 2.51 15.63 -1.79
N GLU A 17 1.37 14.95 -1.67
CA GLU A 17 0.45 14.69 -2.77
C GLU A 17 -0.55 13.57 -2.42
N ARG A 18 -1.81 14.00 -2.24
CA ARG A 18 -3.07 13.23 -2.24
C ARG A 18 -3.62 12.81 -0.87
N ASP A 19 -3.90 13.83 -0.08
CA ASP A 19 -4.85 13.87 1.04
C ASP A 19 -6.31 13.61 0.56
N VAL A 20 -6.62 12.41 0.09
CA VAL A 20 -7.71 11.72 0.79
C VAL A 20 -7.18 11.58 2.20
N PRO A 21 -7.84 12.08 3.26
CA PRO A 21 -7.17 12.17 4.56
C PRO A 21 -6.62 10.78 4.83
N GLN A 22 -5.30 10.63 4.79
CA GLN A 22 -4.67 9.33 4.89
C GLN A 22 -5.16 8.74 6.22
N SER A 23 -5.29 9.64 7.20
CA SER A 23 -6.05 9.53 8.44
C SER A 23 -7.43 8.87 8.34
N THR A 24 -8.28 9.14 7.35
CA THR A 24 -9.62 8.53 7.24
C THR A 24 -9.53 7.07 6.82
N ILE A 25 -8.83 6.74 5.72
CA ILE A 25 -8.67 5.35 5.29
C ILE A 25 -7.79 4.56 6.27
N GLU A 26 -6.79 5.19 6.87
CA GLU A 26 -5.98 4.63 7.95
C GLU A 26 -6.83 4.34 9.17
N ARG A 27 -7.68 5.27 9.61
CA ARG A 27 -8.61 5.01 10.72
C ARG A 27 -9.60 3.90 10.41
N VAL A 28 -10.14 3.86 9.19
CA VAL A 28 -11.02 2.77 8.74
C VAL A 28 -10.25 1.44 8.78
N LEU A 29 -9.03 1.40 8.23
CA LEU A 29 -8.19 0.21 8.25
C LEU A 29 -7.86 -0.20 9.69
N GLU A 30 -7.42 0.70 10.55
CA GLU A 30 -7.04 0.40 11.94
C GLU A 30 -8.24 -0.09 12.76
N THR A 31 -9.39 0.58 12.63
CA THR A 31 -10.65 0.16 13.28
C THR A 31 -11.05 -1.25 12.85
N ASN A 32 -10.91 -1.55 11.56
CA ASN A 32 -11.31 -2.83 10.99
C ASN A 32 -10.18 -3.87 10.94
N ARG A 33 -8.93 -3.50 11.26
CA ARG A 33 -7.73 -4.34 11.06
C ARG A 33 -7.86 -5.67 11.78
N ARG A 34 -8.21 -5.64 13.07
CA ARG A 34 -8.40 -6.87 13.87
C ARG A 34 -9.48 -7.77 13.27
N ARG A 35 -10.59 -7.19 12.81
CA ARG A 35 -11.69 -7.93 12.19
C ARG A 35 -11.24 -8.57 10.88
N LEU A 36 -10.53 -7.83 10.02
CA LEU A 36 -10.03 -8.32 8.74
C LEU A 36 -8.96 -9.40 8.93
N MET A 37 -8.01 -9.21 9.84
CA MET A 37 -6.99 -10.21 10.19
C MET A 37 -7.56 -11.44 10.93
N SER A 38 -8.80 -11.37 11.44
CA SER A 38 -9.47 -12.54 12.04
C SER A 38 -10.16 -13.43 11.01
N ILE A 39 -10.24 -13.00 9.75
CA ILE A 39 -10.82 -13.80 8.67
C ILE A 39 -9.80 -14.87 8.28
N ALA A 40 -10.22 -16.14 8.37
CA ALA A 40 -9.37 -17.26 8.03
C ALA A 40 -8.90 -17.15 6.56
N GLY A 41 -7.58 -17.09 6.38
CA GLY A 41 -6.93 -16.96 5.06
C GLY A 41 -6.54 -15.53 4.67
N VAL A 42 -6.83 -14.51 5.49
CA VAL A 42 -6.19 -13.19 5.36
C VAL A 42 -4.79 -13.25 5.96
N GLU A 43 -3.78 -12.93 5.15
CA GLU A 43 -2.39 -12.90 5.58
C GLU A 43 -1.93 -11.48 5.88
N MET A 44 -2.40 -10.51 5.10
CA MET A 44 -2.00 -9.11 5.24
C MET A 44 -3.13 -8.13 4.90
N VAL A 45 -3.06 -6.95 5.50
CA VAL A 45 -4.02 -5.85 5.27
C VAL A 45 -3.27 -4.54 5.25
N GLY A 46 -3.45 -3.75 4.20
CA GLY A 46 -2.73 -2.50 3.99
C GLY A 46 -3.55 -1.48 3.20
N ILE A 47 -2.93 -0.35 2.93
CA ILE A 47 -3.47 0.70 2.08
C ILE A 47 -2.64 0.71 0.82
N GLY A 48 -3.32 0.64 -0.32
CA GLY A 48 -2.72 0.77 -1.63
C GLY A 48 -3.40 1.85 -2.44
N GLN A 49 -2.96 2.00 -3.68
CA GLN A 49 -3.57 2.88 -4.65
C GLN A 49 -4.17 2.04 -5.77
N GLY A 50 -5.44 2.30 -6.07
CA GLY A 50 -6.12 1.67 -7.20
C GLY A 50 -5.60 2.21 -8.54
N LEU A 51 -6.10 1.65 -9.64
CA LEU A 51 -5.69 1.98 -11.02
C LEU A 51 -5.81 3.47 -11.38
N LEU A 52 -6.73 4.19 -10.74
CA LEU A 52 -6.96 5.62 -10.98
C LEU A 52 -6.24 6.52 -9.94
N GLY A 53 -5.46 5.93 -9.04
CA GLY A 53 -4.79 6.64 -7.94
C GLY A 53 -5.66 6.87 -6.70
N ASP A 54 -6.88 6.32 -6.68
CA ASP A 54 -7.76 6.35 -5.51
C ASP A 54 -7.22 5.47 -4.37
N PRO A 55 -7.37 5.87 -3.10
CA PRO A 55 -6.97 5.06 -1.96
C PRO A 55 -7.86 3.80 -1.85
N VAL A 56 -7.25 2.63 -1.70
CA VAL A 56 -7.97 1.37 -1.54
C VAL A 56 -7.37 0.56 -0.40
N ILE A 57 -8.21 -0.23 0.28
CA ILE A 57 -7.75 -1.19 1.26
C ILE A 57 -7.32 -2.45 0.52
N VAL A 58 -6.04 -2.79 0.60
CA VAL A 58 -5.48 -4.00 0.00
C VAL A 58 -5.51 -5.12 1.02
N ILE A 59 -6.13 -6.25 0.67
CA ILE A 59 -6.18 -7.45 1.51
C ILE A 59 -5.47 -8.57 0.77
N GLY A 60 -4.33 -9.00 1.31
CA GLY A 60 -3.61 -10.17 0.84
C GLY A 60 -4.21 -11.43 1.44
N VAL A 61 -4.64 -12.37 0.59
CA VAL A 61 -5.18 -13.67 1.01
C VAL A 61 -4.40 -14.82 0.40
N HIS A 62 -4.26 -15.89 1.18
CA HIS A 62 -3.58 -17.10 0.71
C HIS A 62 -4.30 -17.75 -0.48
N ASP A 63 -5.63 -17.70 -0.45
CA ASP A 63 -6.50 -18.47 -1.33
C ASP A 63 -7.60 -17.61 -1.96
N ALA A 64 -7.88 -17.85 -3.25
CA ALA A 64 -8.94 -17.15 -3.97
C ALA A 64 -10.34 -17.46 -3.40
N THR A 65 -10.49 -18.56 -2.67
CA THR A 65 -11.76 -18.91 -1.99
C THR A 65 -12.14 -17.91 -0.90
N VAL A 66 -11.15 -17.23 -0.29
CA VAL A 66 -11.33 -16.22 0.75
C VAL A 66 -11.92 -14.93 0.18
N THR A 67 -11.63 -14.61 -1.09
CA THR A 67 -12.13 -13.40 -1.78
C THR A 67 -13.66 -13.28 -1.74
N LYS A 68 -14.38 -14.42 -1.78
CA LYS A 68 -15.85 -14.46 -1.73
C LYS A 68 -16.44 -14.08 -0.37
N GLN A 69 -15.65 -14.19 0.69
CA GLN A 69 -16.04 -13.88 2.07
C GLN A 69 -15.63 -12.46 2.47
N LEU A 70 -14.79 -11.81 1.67
CA LEU A 70 -14.30 -10.47 1.94
C LEU A 70 -15.27 -9.42 1.44
N PRO A 71 -15.47 -8.34 2.21
CA PRO A 71 -16.24 -7.19 1.73
C PRO A 71 -15.49 -6.52 0.58
N THR A 72 -16.20 -6.12 -0.47
CA THR A 72 -15.66 -5.32 -1.58
C THR A 72 -15.55 -3.83 -1.22
N THR A 73 -16.15 -3.41 -0.11
CA THR A 73 -16.15 -2.02 0.37
C THR A 73 -16.29 -1.99 1.90
N ILE A 74 -15.51 -1.14 2.58
CA ILE A 74 -15.53 -0.95 4.03
C ILE A 74 -15.67 0.54 4.31
N GLU A 75 -16.76 0.94 4.97
CA GLU A 75 -17.02 2.35 5.32
C GLU A 75 -16.91 3.32 4.11
N GLY A 76 -17.32 2.86 2.92
CA GLY A 76 -17.24 3.62 1.67
C GLY A 76 -15.89 3.54 0.96
N VAL A 77 -14.87 2.94 1.57
CA VAL A 77 -13.55 2.70 0.98
C VAL A 77 -13.57 1.40 0.19
N LYS A 78 -13.10 1.44 -1.07
CA LYS A 78 -12.99 0.24 -1.90
C LYS A 78 -11.94 -0.72 -1.35
N VAL A 79 -12.27 -2.00 -1.38
CA VAL A 79 -11.37 -3.08 -1.00
C VAL A 79 -10.88 -3.76 -2.27
N GLN A 80 -9.56 -3.90 -2.36
CA GLN A 80 -8.88 -4.69 -3.38
C GLN A 80 -8.33 -5.94 -2.72
N VAL A 81 -8.79 -7.11 -3.16
CA VAL A 81 -8.29 -8.39 -2.68
C VAL A 81 -7.22 -8.89 -3.64
N GLU A 82 -6.06 -9.21 -3.09
CA GLU A 82 -4.94 -9.78 -3.83
C GLU A 82 -4.69 -11.18 -3.30
N VAL A 83 -4.72 -12.18 -4.18
CA VAL A 83 -4.38 -13.55 -3.78
C VAL A 83 -2.86 -13.64 -3.77
N THR A 84 -2.27 -13.62 -2.58
CA THR A 84 -0.81 -13.68 -2.38
C THR A 84 -0.24 -15.03 -2.77
N GLY A 85 -1.04 -16.11 -2.70
CA GLY A 85 -0.66 -17.47 -3.08
C GLY A 85 0.65 -17.92 -2.40
N PRO A 86 1.24 -19.07 -2.78
CA PRO A 86 2.67 -19.24 -2.57
C PRO A 86 3.34 -18.15 -3.41
N ILE A 87 4.06 -17.22 -2.77
CA ILE A 87 5.00 -16.37 -3.49
C ILE A 87 6.01 -17.33 -4.10
N ASP A 88 5.83 -17.67 -5.37
CA ASP A 88 6.90 -18.20 -6.20
C ASP A 88 7.83 -17.00 -6.39
N ALA A 89 8.73 -16.80 -5.42
CA ALA A 89 9.84 -15.86 -5.49
C ALA A 89 10.86 -16.34 -6.54
N LEU A 90 10.39 -16.83 -7.69
CA LEU A 90 11.21 -17.11 -8.84
C LEU A 90 11.53 -15.79 -9.52
N THR A 91 12.69 -15.26 -9.14
CA THR A 91 13.74 -14.73 -10.01
C THR A 91 13.36 -13.85 -11.21
N ARG A 92 14.12 -12.74 -11.31
CA ARG A 92 14.31 -11.80 -12.44
C ARG A 92 13.44 -10.54 -12.28
N SER A 93 13.98 -9.36 -11.98
CA SER A 93 15.24 -8.78 -12.42
C SER A 93 15.75 -7.73 -11.43
N SER A 94 16.77 -8.10 -10.65
CA SER A 94 17.83 -7.15 -10.30
C SER A 94 18.49 -6.74 -11.62
N GLY A 95 18.45 -5.46 -11.94
CA GLY A 95 19.13 -4.91 -13.12
C GLY A 95 20.63 -5.24 -13.10
N PRO A 96 21.29 -5.30 -14.28
CA PRO A 96 22.69 -5.69 -14.36
C PRO A 96 23.56 -4.64 -13.68
N GLN A 97 24.18 -5.00 -12.55
CA GLN A 97 25.24 -4.20 -11.96
C GLN A 97 26.51 -4.44 -12.78
N SER A 98 26.65 -3.71 -13.88
CA SER A 98 27.88 -3.62 -14.67
C SER A 98 29.01 -3.04 -13.82
N ARG A 99 30.10 -3.78 -13.67
CA ARG A 99 31.41 -3.24 -13.27
C ARG A 99 32.48 -3.84 -14.20
N PRO A 100 33.10 -3.03 -15.07
CA PRO A 100 34.50 -3.25 -15.43
C PRO A 100 35.42 -2.80 -14.29
#